data_AF-A0A2V6ZM46-F1
#
_entry.id   AF-A0A2V6ZM46-F1
#
_cell.length_a   1.000
_cell.length_b   1.000
_cell.length_c   1.000
_cell.angle_alpha   90.00
_cell.angle_beta   90.00
_cell.angle_gamma   90.00
#
_symmetry.space_group_name_H-M   'P 1'
#
loop_
_entity.id
_entity.type
_entity.pdbx_description
1 polymer ?
#
loop_
_entity_poly.entity_id
_entity_poly.type
_entity_poly.pdbx_seq_one_letter_code
_entity_poly.pdbx_strand_id
1 'polypeptide(L)'
;SAAESGAGIVIRGGAAKGAPSGAEGAGTQWERWQKARLDDLLAGMTPMEFILRFTFTHPDMATNIVGTINPAHLQDNIVALRQGPLPPALYAEAKRRLAAAVSTA
;
A
#
# COMPACT_ATOMS: atom_id res chain seq x y z
N SER A 1 16.86 11.74 -2.67
CA SER A 1 15.67 11.79 -1.80
C SER A 1 16.09 12.19 -0.38
N ALA A 2 15.17 12.38 0.56
CA ALA A 2 15.54 12.63 1.97
C ALA A 2 16.38 11.47 2.57
N ALA A 3 16.13 10.23 2.12
CA ALA A 3 16.91 9.06 2.51
C ALA A 3 18.37 9.14 2.04
N GLU A 4 18.64 9.61 0.82
CA GLU A 4 20.00 9.81 0.31
C GLU A 4 20.81 10.83 1.13
N SER A 5 20.13 11.76 1.82
CA SER A 5 20.76 12.70 2.76
C SER A 5 20.92 12.16 4.19
N GLY A 6 20.63 10.87 4.42
CA GLY A 6 20.74 10.22 5.73
C GLY A 6 19.51 10.39 6.64
N ALA A 7 18.40 10.95 6.15
CA ALA A 7 17.18 11.10 6.93
C ALA A 7 16.23 9.89 6.76
N GLY A 8 15.71 9.36 7.87
CA GLY A 8 14.70 8.29 7.83
C GLY A 8 13.31 8.82 7.45
N ILE A 9 12.64 8.15 6.50
CA ILE A 9 11.25 8.46 6.13
C ILE A 9 10.29 7.66 7.01
N VAL A 10 9.46 8.36 7.78
CA VAL A 10 8.35 7.79 8.55
C VAL A 10 7.04 8.06 7.83
N ILE A 11 6.33 7.00 7.43
CA ILE A 11 5.04 7.09 6.76
C ILE A 11 3.92 6.96 7.80
N ARG A 12 2.99 7.93 7.83
CA ARG A 12 1.70 7.79 8.53
C ARG A 12 0.61 7.44 7.53
N GLY A 13 -0.27 6.50 7.89
CA GLY A 13 -1.40 6.14 7.03
C GLY A 13 -1.02 5.27 5.82
N GLY A 14 0.08 4.53 5.89
CA GLY A 14 0.51 3.58 4.85
C GLY A 14 -0.43 2.36 4.68
N ALA A 15 -1.58 2.37 5.35
CA ALA A 15 -2.68 1.42 5.21
C ALA A 15 -3.91 2.05 4.51
N ALA A 16 -3.78 3.27 3.96
CA ALA A 16 -4.84 3.96 3.21
C ALA A 16 -6.20 4.12 3.93
N LYS A 17 -6.20 4.16 5.27
CA LYS A 17 -7.40 4.12 6.14
C LYS A 17 -8.24 2.84 6.05
N GLY A 18 -7.69 1.75 5.51
CA GLY A 18 -8.41 0.49 5.31
C GLY A 18 -8.97 0.36 3.89
N ALA A 19 -9.34 -0.86 3.50
CA ALA A 19 -10.16 -1.09 2.32
C ALA A 19 -11.55 -0.46 2.53
N PRO A 20 -12.21 0.08 1.49
CA PRO A 20 -13.54 0.65 1.64
C PRO A 20 -14.50 -0.41 2.22
N SER A 21 -15.06 -0.11 3.39
CA SER A 21 -16.10 -0.92 4.04
C SER A 21 -17.42 -0.19 3.88
N GLY A 22 -18.07 -0.37 2.71
CA GLY A 22 -19.39 0.21 2.41
C GLY A 22 -19.37 1.39 1.43
N ALA A 23 -20.56 1.98 1.21
CA ALA A 23 -20.81 3.02 0.21
C ALA A 23 -20.17 4.39 0.54
N GLU A 24 -19.76 4.61 1.79
CA GLU A 24 -19.13 5.84 2.25
C GLU A 24 -17.61 5.65 2.36
N GLY A 25 -16.89 5.67 1.23
CA GLY A 25 -15.44 5.43 1.31
C GLY A 25 -14.63 5.42 0.02
N ALA A 26 -15.22 5.68 -1.15
CA ALA A 26 -14.46 5.82 -2.38
C ALA A 26 -13.78 7.19 -2.45
N GLY A 27 -12.81 7.44 -1.56
CA GLY A 27 -11.92 8.59 -1.71
C GLY A 27 -11.06 8.44 -2.98
N THR A 28 -10.41 9.54 -3.41
CA THR A 28 -9.57 9.58 -4.62
C THR A 28 -8.46 8.53 -4.70
N GLN A 29 -8.16 7.86 -3.59
CA GLN A 29 -7.21 6.75 -3.51
C GLN A 29 -7.81 5.45 -4.06
N TRP A 30 -9.08 5.15 -3.75
CA TRP A 30 -9.74 3.96 -4.26
C TRP A 30 -10.17 4.11 -5.72
N GLU A 31 -10.55 5.31 -6.15
CA GLU A 31 -10.76 5.61 -7.57
C GLU A 31 -9.47 5.36 -8.37
N ARG A 32 -8.32 5.78 -7.83
CA ARG A 32 -7.00 5.48 -8.42
C ARG A 32 -6.68 4.00 -8.41
N TRP A 33 -6.99 3.29 -7.33
CA TRP A 33 -6.85 1.82 -7.26
C TRP A 33 -7.62 1.13 -8.37
N GLN A 34 -8.89 1.48 -8.55
CA GLN A 34 -9.77 0.92 -9.58
C GLN A 34 -9.28 1.28 -11.00
N LYS A 35 -8.94 2.55 -11.23
CA LYS A 35 -8.40 3.01 -12.52
C LYS A 35 -7.08 2.32 -12.88
N ALA A 36 -6.23 2.06 -11.89
CA ALA A 36 -4.98 1.32 -12.06
C ALA A 36 -5.19 -0.21 -12.10
N ARG A 37 -6.41 -0.72 -11.91
CA ARG A 37 -6.74 -2.15 -11.91
C ARG A 37 -5.80 -2.96 -11.01
N LEU A 38 -5.62 -2.51 -9.77
CA LEU A 38 -4.72 -3.18 -8.83
C LEU A 38 -5.28 -4.50 -8.28
N ASP A 39 -6.59 -4.74 -8.39
CA ASP A 39 -7.21 -6.03 -8.04
C ASP A 39 -6.60 -7.18 -8.87
N ASP A 40 -6.23 -6.93 -10.13
CA ASP A 40 -5.55 -7.90 -11.01
C ASP A 40 -4.14 -8.29 -10.51
N LEU A 41 -3.56 -7.53 -9.58
CA LEU A 41 -2.21 -7.69 -9.06
C LEU A 41 -2.17 -8.31 -7.66
N LEU A 42 -3.31 -8.65 -7.06
CA LEU A 42 -3.36 -9.14 -5.68
C LEU A 42 -2.65 -10.49 -5.48
N ALA A 43 -2.60 -11.33 -6.51
CA ALA A 43 -1.90 -12.64 -6.44
C ALA A 43 -2.28 -13.47 -5.19
N GLY A 44 -3.56 -13.44 -4.78
CA GLY A 44 -4.08 -14.13 -3.60
C GLY A 44 -4.02 -13.33 -2.29
N MET A 45 -3.39 -12.17 -2.27
CA MET A 45 -3.37 -11.26 -1.12
C MET A 45 -4.71 -10.54 -0.96
N THR A 46 -5.00 -10.09 0.26
CA THR A 46 -6.06 -9.09 0.46
C THR A 46 -5.58 -7.72 -0.03
N PRO A 47 -6.48 -6.78 -0.41
CA PRO A 47 -6.09 -5.40 -0.73
C PRO A 47 -5.27 -4.74 0.39
N MET A 48 -5.61 -5.03 1.65
CA MET A 48 -4.89 -4.50 2.81
C MET A 48 -3.47 -5.04 2.91
N GLU A 49 -3.29 -6.35 2.75
CA GLU A 49 -1.95 -6.95 2.70
C GLU A 49 -1.14 -6.34 1.56
N PHE A 50 -1.72 -6.22 0.36
CA PHE A 50 -1.04 -5.63 -0.80
C PHE A 50 -0.60 -4.18 -0.52
N ILE A 51 -1.47 -3.33 0.04
CA ILE A 51 -1.15 -1.92 0.33
C ILE A 51 -0.02 -1.80 1.35
N LEU A 52 -0.05 -2.61 2.41
CA LEU A 52 1.02 -2.64 3.41
C LEU A 52 2.34 -3.08 2.78
N ARG A 53 2.30 -4.19 2.02
CA ARG A 53 3.47 -4.75 1.34
C ARG A 53 4.05 -3.79 0.31
N PHE A 54 3.21 -3.13 -0.46
CA PHE A 54 3.59 -2.09 -1.41
C PHE A 54 4.31 -0.93 -0.73
N THR A 55 3.75 -0.44 0.39
CA THR A 55 4.31 0.68 1.14
C THR A 55 5.71 0.36 1.66
N PHE A 56 5.90 -0.81 2.28
CA PHE A 56 7.21 -1.16 2.83
C PHE A 56 8.25 -1.61 1.81
N THR A 57 7.83 -1.99 0.61
CA THR A 57 8.77 -2.32 -0.48
C THR A 57 9.54 -1.08 -0.95
N HIS A 58 9.10 0.13 -0.60
CA HIS A 58 9.78 1.35 -1.00
C HIS A 58 11.17 1.46 -0.32
N PRO A 59 12.28 1.55 -1.07
CA PRO A 59 13.63 1.49 -0.51
C PRO A 59 13.94 2.62 0.48
N ASP A 60 13.35 3.80 0.26
CA ASP A 60 13.58 4.97 1.13
C ASP A 60 12.73 4.94 2.42
N MET A 61 11.83 3.98 2.60
CA MET A 61 10.97 3.92 3.78
C MET A 61 11.72 3.32 4.99
N ALA A 62 11.80 4.07 6.09
CA ALA A 62 12.39 3.60 7.33
C ALA A 62 11.34 3.01 8.31
N THR A 63 10.14 3.59 8.39
CA THR A 63 9.08 3.12 9.31
C THR A 63 7.70 3.43 8.74
N ASN A 64 6.73 2.54 8.98
CA ASN A 64 5.31 2.76 8.67
C ASN A 64 4.47 2.69 9.95
N ILE A 65 3.72 3.75 10.25
CA ILE A 65 2.79 3.81 11.38
C ILE A 65 1.41 3.39 10.87
N VAL A 66 1.00 2.18 11.27
CA VAL A 66 -0.29 1.60 10.90
C VAL A 66 -1.21 1.61 12.12
N GLY A 67 -2.24 2.47 12.08
CA GLY A 67 -3.24 2.56 13.14
C GLY A 67 -4.32 1.50 12.98
N THR A 68 -4.71 0.87 14.09
CA THR A 68 -5.92 0.04 14.19
C THR A 68 -6.42 0.02 15.62
N ILE A 69 -7.75 -0.01 15.81
CA ILE A 69 -8.40 -0.28 17.09
C ILE A 69 -8.87 -1.74 17.19
N ASN A 70 -8.81 -2.48 16.09
CA ASN A 70 -9.21 -3.89 16.02
C ASN A 70 -7.97 -4.79 16.21
N PRO A 71 -7.92 -5.63 17.26
CA PRO A 71 -6.83 -6.59 17.48
C PRO A 71 -6.63 -7.59 16.33
N ALA A 72 -7.70 -7.97 15.63
CA ALA A 72 -7.58 -8.87 14.47
C ALA A 72 -6.78 -8.21 13.34
N HIS A 73 -7.05 -6.94 13.03
CA HIS A 73 -6.26 -6.20 12.03
C HIS A 73 -4.79 -6.05 12.46
N LEU A 74 -4.50 -5.91 13.75
CA LEU A 74 -3.11 -5.88 14.24
C LEU A 74 -2.42 -7.20 13.88
N GLN A 75 -3.09 -8.34 14.12
CA GLN A 75 -2.57 -9.65 13.75
C GLN A 75 -2.36 -9.78 12.23
N ASP A 76 -3.30 -9.32 11.42
CA ASP A 76 -3.18 -9.33 9.95
C ASP A 76 -2.02 -8.46 9.46
N ASN A 77 -1.84 -7.27 10.04
CA ASN A 77 -0.72 -6.39 9.72
C ASN A 77 0.64 -7.05 10.04
N ILE A 78 0.73 -7.75 11.17
CA ILE A 78 1.93 -8.49 11.56
C ILE A 78 2.20 -9.64 10.59
N VAL A 79 1.15 -10.38 10.20
CA VAL A 79 1.29 -11.48 9.21
C VAL A 79 1.76 -10.93 7.87
N ALA A 80 1.14 -9.86 7.36
CA ALA A 80 1.52 -9.20 6.12
C ALA A 80 2.98 -8.72 6.13
N LEU A 81 3.44 -8.14 7.24
CA LEU A 81 4.83 -7.70 7.40
C LEU A 81 5.81 -8.90 7.37
N ARG A 82 5.44 -10.01 8.00
CA ARG A 82 6.25 -11.24 8.01
C ARG A 82 6.37 -11.90 6.64
N GLN A 83 5.44 -11.65 5.71
CA GLN A 83 5.54 -12.15 4.33
C GLN A 83 6.63 -11.46 3.50
N GLY A 84 7.25 -10.39 4.01
CA GLY A 84 8.32 -9.70 3.29
C GLY A 84 7.84 -8.92 2.07
N PRO A 85 8.75 -8.18 1.41
CA PRO A 85 8.40 -7.18 0.41
C PRO A 85 7.64 -7.80 -0.75
N LEU A 86 6.96 -6.97 -1.53
CA LEU A 86 6.40 -7.43 -2.79
C LEU A 86 7.54 -7.90 -3.70
N PRO A 87 7.32 -8.95 -4.50
CA PRO A 87 8.25 -9.30 -5.58
C PRO A 87 8.59 -8.08 -6.44
N PRO A 88 9.85 -7.86 -6.83
CA PRO A 88 10.25 -6.64 -7.55
C PRO A 88 9.44 -6.36 -8.82
N ALA A 89 9.12 -7.40 -9.59
CA ALA A 89 8.29 -7.29 -10.79
C ALA A 89 6.85 -6.83 -10.46
N LEU A 90 6.28 -7.33 -9.38
CA LEU A 90 4.94 -6.95 -8.92
C LEU A 90 4.92 -5.49 -8.45
N TYR A 91 5.94 -5.08 -7.68
CA TYR A 91 6.08 -3.70 -7.23
C TYR A 91 6.26 -2.72 -8.40
N ALA A 92 7.10 -3.08 -9.38
CA ALA A 92 7.33 -2.27 -10.57
C ALA A 92 6.05 -2.12 -11.42
N GLU A 93 5.31 -3.21 -11.63
CA GLU A 93 4.06 -3.18 -12.38
C GLU A 93 2.99 -2.35 -11.68
N ALA A 94 2.85 -2.48 -10.36
CA ALA A 94 1.93 -1.66 -9.57
C ALA A 94 2.25 -0.16 -9.70
N LYS A 95 3.54 0.22 -9.59
CA LYS A 95 3.98 1.61 -9.83
C LYS A 95 3.66 2.10 -11.23
N ARG A 96 3.88 1.26 -12.26
CA ARG A 96 3.58 1.60 -13.65
C ARG A 96 2.09 1.87 -13.87
N ARG A 97 1.21 1.01 -13.35
CA ARG A 97 -0.26 1.19 -13.47
C ARG A 97 -0.74 2.44 -12.72
N LEU A 98 -0.22 2.68 -11.51
CA LEU A 98 -0.54 3.87 -10.73
C LEU A 98 -0.12 5.17 -11.44
N ALA A 99 1.07 5.20 -12.05
CA ALA A 99 1.53 6.37 -12.82
C ALA A 99 0.62 6.65 -14.03
N ALA A 100 0.23 5.61 -14.77
CA ALA A 100 -0.68 5.75 -15.92
C ALA A 100 -2.09 6.24 -15.51
N ALA A 101 -2.57 5.81 -14.35
CA ALA A 101 -3.86 6.26 -13.80
C ALA A 101 -3.86 7.74 -13.41
N VAL A 102 -2.69 8.31 -13.05
CA VAL A 102 -2.53 9.74 -12.74
C VAL A 102 -2.44 10.60 -14.01
N SER A 103 -1.79 10.11 -15.08
CA SER A 103 -1.57 10.88 -16.32
C SER A 103 -2.80 11.06 -17.21
N THR A 104 -3.92 10.44 -16.85
CA THR A 104 -5.19 10.44 -17.59
C THR A 104 -6.27 11.24 -16.85
N ALA A 105 -5.87 12.26 -16.10
CA ALA A 105 -6.73 13.16 -15.33
C ALA A 105 -6.49 14.62 -15.77
#